data_AF-A0A8T6U3D5-F1
#
_entry.id   AF-A0A8T6U3D5-F1
#
_cell.length_a   1.000
_cell.length_b   1.000
_cell.length_c   1.000
_cell.angle_alpha   90.00
_cell.angle_beta   90.00
_cell.angle_gamma   90.00
#
_symmetry.space_group_name_H-M   'P 1'
#
loop_
_entity.id
_entity.type
_entity.pdbx_description
1 polymer ?
#
loop_
_entity_poly.entity_id
_entity_poly.type
_entity_poly.pdbx_seq_one_letter_code
_entity_poly.pdbx_strand_id
1 'polypeptide(L)'
;DRDVDLAVANFSSNDVMVFQNIGNGTFLPNDTIMVETGPRNLTGLDVSGTQGRIDLITVNLIQQDVSLLRNIDLSNNPPVVINQINDVIYEEDSGPHIVIDDLNTVFSDTLD
;
A
#
# COMPACT_ATOMS: atom_id res chain seq x y z
N ASP A 1 0.33 5.41 17.44
CA ASP A 1 -0.10 4.88 18.76
C ASP A 1 0.46 3.48 19.08
N ARG A 2 1.01 2.75 18.08
CA ARG A 2 1.45 1.33 18.17
C ARG A 2 0.28 0.33 18.20
N ASP A 3 -0.93 0.83 17.99
CA ASP A 3 -2.07 -0.03 17.77
C ASP A 3 -2.08 -0.46 16.30
N VAL A 4 -2.51 -1.69 16.05
CA VAL A 4 -2.60 -2.21 14.69
C VAL A 4 -3.90 -1.71 14.07
N ASP A 5 -3.75 -0.90 13.02
CA ASP A 5 -4.84 -0.38 12.19
C ASP A 5 -5.29 -1.40 11.13
N LEU A 6 -6.43 -1.12 10.47
CA LEU A 6 -6.97 -1.95 9.41
C LEU A 6 -7.05 -1.17 8.10
N ALA A 7 -6.62 -1.79 7.00
CA ALA A 7 -6.82 -1.29 5.65
C ALA A 7 -7.54 -2.31 4.78
N VAL A 8 -8.46 -1.85 3.92
CA VAL A 8 -9.29 -2.70 3.05
C VAL A 8 -9.23 -2.16 1.63
N ALA A 9 -8.82 -3.00 0.67
CA ALA A 9 -8.93 -2.69 -0.75
C ALA A 9 -10.32 -3.07 -1.25
N ASN A 10 -11.00 -2.12 -1.87
CA ASN A 10 -12.31 -2.33 -2.44
C ASN A 10 -12.23 -2.28 -3.98
N PHE A 11 -12.13 -3.46 -4.56
CA PHE A 11 -12.04 -3.64 -6.02
C PHE A 11 -13.21 -2.98 -6.77
N SER A 12 -14.42 -3.05 -6.23
CA SER A 12 -15.62 -2.58 -6.95
C SER A 12 -15.81 -1.07 -6.87
N SER A 13 -15.44 -0.42 -5.77
CA SER A 13 -15.53 1.04 -5.62
C SER A 13 -14.24 1.79 -6.00
N ASN A 14 -13.17 1.06 -6.33
CA ASN A 14 -11.86 1.60 -6.71
C ASN A 14 -11.20 2.44 -5.61
N ASP A 15 -11.39 2.05 -4.35
CA ASP A 15 -10.82 2.73 -3.19
C ASP A 15 -10.10 1.79 -2.23
N VAL A 16 -9.30 2.40 -1.35
CA VAL A 16 -8.75 1.78 -0.15
C VAL A 16 -9.33 2.51 1.05
N MET A 17 -9.96 1.77 1.95
CA MET A 17 -10.46 2.30 3.22
C MET A 17 -9.45 2.02 4.34
N VAL A 18 -9.19 3.01 5.19
CA VAL A 18 -8.30 2.89 6.35
C VAL A 18 -9.08 3.19 7.62
N PHE A 19 -8.97 2.28 8.59
CA PHE A 19 -9.67 2.32 9.87
C PHE A 19 -8.64 2.42 10.99
N GLN A 20 -8.65 3.53 11.72
CA GLN A 20 -7.76 3.73 12.86
C GLN A 20 -8.28 2.97 14.08
N ASN A 21 -7.43 2.13 14.68
CA ASN A 21 -7.72 1.42 15.93
C ASN A 21 -7.44 2.32 17.13
N ILE A 22 -8.36 2.34 18.10
CA ILE A 22 -8.21 3.14 19.33
C ILE A 22 -7.68 2.32 20.52
N GLY A 23 -7.00 1.20 20.25
CA GLY A 23 -6.25 0.40 21.23
C GLY A 23 -7.05 -0.64 22.01
N ASN A 24 -8.35 -0.78 21.74
CA ASN A 24 -9.22 -1.79 22.36
C ASN A 24 -9.91 -2.70 21.33
N GLY A 25 -9.43 -2.70 20.07
CA GLY A 25 -10.04 -3.45 18.97
C GLY A 25 -11.30 -2.81 18.40
N THR A 26 -11.62 -1.57 18.78
CA THR A 26 -12.61 -0.75 18.10
C THR A 26 -11.93 0.22 17.16
N PHE A 27 -12.62 0.55 16.06
CA PHE A 27 -12.09 1.35 14.98
C PHE A 27 -12.92 2.61 14.80
N LEU A 28 -12.25 3.73 14.52
CA LEU A 28 -12.91 4.96 14.09
C LEU A 28 -13.56 4.78 12.70
N PRO A 29 -14.48 5.68 12.31
CA PRO A 29 -14.94 5.76 10.92
C PRO A 29 -13.76 5.74 9.95
N ASN A 30 -13.94 5.03 8.83
CA ASN A 30 -12.86 4.94 7.86
C ASN A 30 -12.62 6.27 7.15
N ASP A 31 -11.37 6.45 6.78
CA ASP A 31 -11.02 7.34 5.70
C ASP A 31 -10.95 6.55 4.39
N THR A 32 -11.51 7.14 3.33
CA THR A 32 -11.52 6.53 1.99
C THR A 32 -10.48 7.22 1.10
N ILE A 33 -9.63 6.41 0.47
CA ILE A 33 -8.58 6.87 -0.43
C ILE A 33 -8.87 6.31 -1.82
N MET A 34 -9.22 7.19 -2.75
CA MET A 34 -9.47 6.80 -4.14
C MET A 34 -8.16 6.36 -4.79
N VAL A 35 -8.13 5.13 -5.28
CA VAL A 35 -7.01 4.59 -6.09
C VAL A 35 -7.41 4.55 -7.57
N GLU A 36 -8.71 4.54 -7.88
CA GLU A 36 -9.30 4.66 -9.24
C GLU A 36 -8.99 3.52 -10.21
N THR A 37 -8.41 2.41 -9.73
CA THR A 37 -7.74 1.42 -10.59
C THR A 37 -8.08 -0.05 -10.27
N GLY A 38 -9.10 -0.32 -9.44
CA GLY A 38 -9.49 -1.67 -9.04
C GLY A 38 -8.42 -2.34 -8.14
N PRO A 39 -8.20 -1.82 -6.92
CA PRO A 39 -7.21 -2.37 -5.99
C PRO A 39 -7.63 -3.78 -5.56
N ARG A 40 -6.70 -4.75 -5.62
CA ARG A 40 -6.99 -6.16 -5.35
C ARG A 40 -6.25 -6.72 -4.15
N ASN A 41 -5.01 -6.28 -3.95
CA ASN A 41 -4.13 -6.75 -2.88
C ASN A 41 -3.52 -5.55 -2.17
N LEU A 42 -3.33 -5.65 -0.86
CA LEU A 42 -2.66 -4.64 -0.04
C LEU A 42 -1.50 -5.28 0.73
N THR A 43 -0.39 -4.55 0.79
CA THR A 43 0.72 -4.81 1.72
C THR A 43 1.11 -3.52 2.41
N GLY A 44 1.46 -3.61 3.69
CA GLY A 44 2.02 -2.50 4.47
C GLY A 44 3.51 -2.65 4.70
N LEU A 45 4.31 -1.64 4.37
CA LEU A 45 5.71 -1.52 4.79
C LEU A 45 6.14 -0.04 4.83
N ASP A 46 7.10 0.32 5.68
CA ASP A 46 7.77 1.63 5.62
C ASP A 46 8.73 1.69 4.42
N VAL A 47 8.20 1.88 3.22
CA VAL A 47 8.99 1.99 1.98
C VAL A 47 9.50 3.41 1.72
N SER A 48 8.86 4.41 2.33
CA SER A 48 9.29 5.80 2.24
C SER A 48 10.43 6.15 3.21
N GLY A 49 10.79 5.24 4.13
CA GLY A 49 11.82 5.46 5.15
C GLY A 49 11.38 6.48 6.20
N THR A 50 10.07 6.67 6.34
CA THR A 50 9.51 7.77 7.10
C THR A 50 9.31 7.36 8.56
N GLN A 51 10.41 7.31 9.31
CA GLN A 51 10.41 7.15 10.78
C GLN A 51 9.51 6.01 11.31
N GLY A 52 9.43 4.88 10.59
CA GLY A 52 8.64 3.72 11.01
C GLY A 52 7.14 3.85 10.75
N ARG A 53 6.72 4.80 9.91
CA ARG A 53 5.33 4.88 9.43
C ARG A 53 5.14 3.90 8.28
N ILE A 54 4.15 3.02 8.45
CA ILE A 54 3.82 2.01 7.45
C ILE A 54 3.04 2.68 6.31
N ASP A 55 3.60 2.64 5.11
CA ASP A 55 2.91 2.98 3.88
C ASP A 55 2.08 1.78 3.39
N LEU A 56 1.05 2.05 2.59
CA LEU A 56 0.29 0.99 1.93
C LEU A 56 0.66 0.93 0.45
N ILE A 57 0.82 -0.29 -0.06
CA ILE A 57 1.00 -0.52 -1.48
C ILE A 57 -0.13 -1.43 -1.95
N THR A 58 -0.83 -0.97 -2.97
CA THR A 58 -1.87 -1.76 -3.64
C THR A 58 -1.41 -2.15 -5.02
N VAL A 59 -1.85 -3.33 -5.45
CA VAL A 59 -1.82 -3.66 -6.86
C VAL A 59 -3.18 -3.70 -7.48
N ASN A 60 -3.23 -3.13 -8.68
CA ASN A 60 -4.44 -2.67 -9.31
C ASN A 60 -4.69 -3.49 -10.56
N LEU A 61 -5.73 -4.32 -10.51
CA LEU A 61 -5.94 -5.33 -11.55
C LEU A 61 -6.46 -4.71 -12.85
N ILE A 62 -7.29 -3.65 -12.76
CA ILE A 62 -7.94 -3.08 -13.95
C ILE A 62 -6.94 -2.23 -14.75
N GLN A 63 -6.19 -1.37 -14.09
CA GLN A 63 -5.21 -0.51 -14.75
C GLN A 63 -3.83 -1.13 -14.93
N GLN A 64 -3.63 -2.33 -14.37
CA GLN A 64 -2.38 -3.07 -14.49
C GLN A 64 -1.19 -2.22 -13.99
N ASP A 65 -1.35 -1.59 -12.84
CA ASP A 65 -0.33 -0.74 -12.21
C ASP A 65 -0.25 -1.01 -10.70
N VAL A 66 0.73 -0.39 -10.04
CA VAL A 66 0.89 -0.41 -8.58
C VAL A 66 0.70 1.01 -8.08
N SER A 67 -0.02 1.19 -6.97
CA SER A 67 -0.10 2.50 -6.29
C SER A 67 0.55 2.46 -4.91
N LEU A 68 1.35 3.49 -4.63
CA LEU A 68 1.91 3.76 -3.31
C LEU A 68 1.08 4.82 -2.60
N LEU A 69 0.51 4.43 -1.46
CA LEU A 69 -0.21 5.30 -0.55
C LEU A 69 0.70 5.61 0.65
N ARG A 70 1.23 6.83 0.69
CA ARG A 70 2.22 7.22 1.71
C ARG A 70 1.56 7.66 3.00
N ASN A 71 2.04 7.14 4.12
CA ASN A 71 1.67 7.56 5.46
C ASN A 71 2.57 8.74 5.91
N ILE A 72 2.13 9.95 5.56
CA ILE A 72 2.85 11.19 5.90
C ILE A 72 2.28 11.81 7.19
N ASP A 73 3.17 12.22 8.09
CA ASP A 73 2.78 12.97 9.28
C ASP A 73 2.46 14.42 8.89
N LEU A 74 1.17 14.64 8.63
CA LEU A 74 0.54 15.95 8.55
C LEU A 74 -0.65 15.94 9.51
N SER A 75 -0.39 15.84 10.82
CA SER A 75 -1.42 16.04 11.86
C SER A 75 -2.71 15.23 11.67
N ASN A 76 -2.60 13.89 11.71
CA ASN A 76 -3.70 12.92 11.58
C ASN A 76 -4.36 12.84 10.19
N ASN A 77 -3.60 12.48 9.17
CA ASN A 77 -4.16 12.19 7.85
C ASN A 77 -3.93 10.71 7.51
N PRO A 78 -4.93 9.99 6.96
CA PRO A 78 -4.74 8.66 6.40
C PRO A 78 -3.67 8.67 5.30
N PRO A 79 -3.17 7.49 4.90
CA PRO A 79 -2.31 7.36 3.72
C PRO A 79 -2.90 8.09 2.50
N VAL A 80 -2.06 8.68 1.65
CA VAL A 80 -2.51 9.38 0.43
C VAL A 80 -1.81 8.79 -0.77
N VAL A 81 -2.50 8.63 -1.90
CA VAL A 81 -1.87 8.20 -3.16
C VAL A 81 -0.83 9.24 -3.57
N ILE A 82 0.45 8.84 -3.60
CA ILE A 82 1.54 9.73 -4.02
C ILE A 82 2.03 9.37 -5.42
N ASN A 83 2.11 8.09 -5.77
CA ASN A 83 2.63 7.64 -7.06
C ASN A 83 1.83 6.44 -7.59
N GLN A 84 1.55 6.46 -8.90
CA GLN A 84 1.20 5.30 -9.70
C GLN A 84 2.46 4.81 -10.43
N ILE A 85 2.69 3.50 -10.41
CA ILE A 85 3.84 2.84 -11.03
C ILE A 85 3.28 1.97 -12.18
N ASN A 86 3.39 2.51 -13.39
CA ASN A 86 2.79 1.94 -14.61
C ASN A 86 3.71 0.97 -15.37
N ASP A 87 4.94 0.74 -14.91
CA ASP A 87 5.96 -0.05 -15.62
C ASP A 87 5.94 -1.54 -15.22
N VAL A 88 4.78 -2.06 -14.86
CA VAL A 88 4.64 -3.46 -14.47
C VAL A 88 4.15 -4.25 -15.68
N ILE A 89 4.98 -5.16 -16.20
CA ILE A 89 4.67 -6.02 -17.35
C ILE A 89 4.03 -7.33 -16.85
N TYR A 90 2.95 -7.79 -17.48
CA TYR A 90 2.19 -8.98 -17.05
C TYR A 90 2.04 -10.02 -18.16
N GLU A 91 2.10 -11.30 -17.77
CA GLU A 91 1.62 -12.45 -18.55
C GLU A 91 0.21 -12.84 -18.04
N GLU A 92 -0.71 -13.17 -18.96
CA GLU A 92 -2.18 -13.09 -18.82
C GLU A 92 -2.86 -13.87 -17.67
N ASP A 93 -2.16 -14.67 -16.86
CA ASP A 93 -2.79 -15.55 -15.86
C ASP A 93 -2.22 -15.45 -14.44
N SER A 94 -1.30 -14.51 -14.21
CA SER A 94 -0.71 -14.26 -12.90
C SER A 94 -0.85 -12.77 -12.61
N GLY A 95 -1.98 -12.39 -12.01
CA GLY A 95 -2.16 -11.05 -11.49
C GLY A 95 -0.94 -10.63 -10.63
N PRO A 96 -0.75 -9.33 -10.40
CA PRO A 96 0.46 -8.82 -9.77
C PRO A 96 0.75 -9.48 -8.42
N HIS A 97 1.95 -10.04 -8.28
CA HIS A 97 2.48 -10.48 -6.99
C HIS A 97 3.49 -9.42 -6.53
N ILE A 98 3.20 -8.82 -5.38
CA ILE A 98 4.12 -7.84 -4.78
C ILE A 98 5.16 -8.56 -3.93
N VAL A 99 6.44 -8.29 -4.18
CA VAL A 99 7.55 -8.64 -3.30
C VAL A 99 8.06 -7.34 -2.69
N ILE A 100 8.10 -7.27 -1.37
CA ILE A 100 8.67 -6.14 -0.65
C ILE A 100 9.75 -6.66 0.29
N ASP A 101 10.98 -6.24 0.03
CA ASP A 101 12.16 -6.55 0.83
C ASP A 101 13.24 -5.49 0.52
N ASP A 102 14.34 -5.48 1.27
CA ASP A 102 15.54 -4.72 0.88
C ASP A 102 16.24 -5.42 -0.29
N LEU A 103 15.65 -5.30 -1.47
CA LEU A 103 16.13 -5.92 -2.70
C LEU A 103 17.51 -5.41 -3.12
N ASN A 104 17.96 -4.26 -2.59
CA ASN A 104 19.32 -3.77 -2.85
C ASN A 104 20.39 -4.67 -2.20
N THR A 105 20.03 -5.45 -1.17
CA THR A 105 20.95 -6.41 -0.52
C THR A 105 20.88 -7.82 -1.10
N VAL A 106 19.79 -8.16 -1.79
CA VAL A 106 19.56 -9.50 -2.37
C VAL A 106 20.05 -9.59 -3.81
N PHE A 107 20.07 -8.47 -4.55
CA PHE A 107 20.60 -8.40 -5.91
C PHE A 107 22.01 -7.80 -6.00
N SER A 108 22.63 -7.42 -4.87
CA SER A 108 24.05 -7.11 -4.84
C SER A 108 24.87 -8.41 -4.83
N ASP A 109 24.84 -9.14 -5.94
CA ASP A 109 25.91 -10.10 -6.26
C ASP A 109 27.11 -9.27 -6.70
N THR A 110 27.82 -8.69 -5.73
CA THR A 110 29.16 -8.18 -5.99
C THR A 110 30.00 -9.39 -6.36
N LEU A 111 30.31 -9.49 -7.66
CA LEU A 111 31.29 -10.40 -8.24
C LEU A 111 32.56 -10.44 -7.35
N ASP A 112 32.67 -11.49 -6.53
CA ASP A 112 33.95 -11.98 -6.01
C ASP A 112 34.42 -13.16 -6.88
#